data_AF-A0AAW9DVQ1-F1
#
_entry.id   AF-A0AAW9DVQ1-F1
#
_cell.length_a   1.000
_cell.length_b   1.000
_cell.length_c   1.000
_cell.angle_alpha   90.00
_cell.angle_beta   90.00
_cell.angle_gamma   90.00
#
_symmetry.space_group_name_H-M   'P 1'
#
loop_
_entity.id
_entity.type
_entity.pdbx_description
1 polymer ?
#
loop_
_entity_poly.entity_id
_entity_poly.type
_entity_poly.pdbx_seq_one_letter_code
_entity_poly.pdbx_strand_id
1 'polypeptide(L)'
;MRESVLDLSLDPSQGIAVFIAQTADSNPLNATWVPATGLFSGGDPQHRDQADLLRYGQLGAHTAARAALALGLSDTIPAGAVPADTLPVKGGPAIVHAYQASATEIILTIQHDAGTDLVVPLQAVNGVGFALMDGGSVAVPGPIITATAASRIDATHIAVTLSQAPTNPAAQCLFYYPYGSTQIGRGDAVTDNFSTIEQPPGWTIGADLGGSFAANMPLQATAYGLPLATTPT
;
A
#
# COMPACT_ATOMS: atom_id res chain seq x y z
N MET A 1 -2.28 -10.78 13.03
CA MET A 1 -0.92 -11.15 12.53
C MET A 1 -0.23 -9.91 11.94
N ARG A 2 -0.92 -9.13 11.10
CA ARG A 2 -0.40 -7.88 10.53
C ARG A 2 0.06 -6.88 11.60
N GLU A 3 -0.76 -6.70 12.63
CA GLU A 3 -0.51 -5.83 13.79
C GLU A 3 0.76 -6.27 14.52
N SER A 4 0.84 -7.56 14.87
CA SER A 4 1.99 -8.14 15.59
C SER A 4 3.29 -8.11 14.77
N VAL A 5 3.24 -8.31 13.45
CA VAL A 5 4.43 -8.20 12.58
C VAL A 5 4.88 -6.75 12.50
N LEU A 6 3.94 -5.80 12.40
CA LEU A 6 4.28 -4.39 12.44
C LEU A 6 4.92 -4.02 13.79
N ASP A 7 4.32 -4.43 14.92
CA ASP A 7 4.85 -4.15 16.26
C ASP A 7 6.29 -4.66 16.42
N LEU A 8 6.56 -5.88 15.97
CA LEU A 8 7.91 -6.46 15.99
C LEU A 8 8.88 -5.68 15.09
N SER A 9 8.43 -5.19 13.93
CA SER A 9 9.27 -4.41 13.02
C SER A 9 9.54 -2.98 13.50
N LEU A 10 8.69 -2.44 14.36
CA LEU A 10 8.86 -1.13 14.97
C LEU A 10 9.78 -1.17 16.19
N ASP A 11 10.09 -2.34 16.75
CA ASP A 11 11.08 -2.47 17.81
C ASP A 11 12.50 -2.49 17.22
N PRO A 12 13.28 -1.39 17.35
CA PRO A 12 14.60 -1.31 16.76
C PRO A 12 15.59 -2.31 17.38
N SER A 13 15.30 -2.85 18.57
CA SER A 13 16.17 -3.83 19.23
C SER A 13 16.13 -5.22 18.57
N GLN A 14 15.09 -5.53 17.79
CA GLN A 14 14.95 -6.82 17.12
C GLN A 14 15.72 -6.90 15.79
N GLY A 15 16.12 -5.76 15.22
CA GLY A 15 16.80 -5.72 13.92
C GLY A 15 15.95 -6.27 12.76
N ILE A 16 14.62 -6.20 12.87
CA ILE A 16 13.69 -6.73 11.88
C ILE A 16 13.41 -5.67 10.81
N ALA A 17 13.77 -5.96 9.57
CA ALA A 17 13.32 -5.19 8.41
C ALA A 17 12.09 -5.86 7.77
N VAL A 18 11.07 -5.07 7.45
CA VAL A 18 9.84 -5.57 6.79
C VAL A 18 9.65 -4.90 5.45
N PHE A 19 9.47 -5.71 4.42
CA PHE A 19 9.01 -5.29 3.11
C PHE A 19 7.59 -5.83 2.90
N ILE A 20 6.61 -4.94 2.79
CA ILE A 20 5.21 -5.35 2.66
C ILE A 20 4.87 -5.43 1.17
N ALA A 21 4.88 -6.65 0.63
CA ALA A 21 4.27 -6.92 -0.66
C ALA A 21 2.76 -6.65 -0.55
N GLN A 22 2.28 -5.49 -0.99
CA GLN A 22 0.86 -5.21 -0.90
C GLN A 22 0.10 -6.00 -1.96
N THR A 23 -0.70 -6.97 -1.52
CA THR A 23 -1.45 -7.86 -2.42
C THR A 23 -2.85 -7.34 -2.73
N ALA A 24 -3.28 -6.16 -2.26
CA ALA A 24 -4.58 -5.61 -2.66
C ALA A 24 -4.67 -5.39 -4.18
N ASP A 25 -3.55 -5.09 -4.82
CA ASP A 25 -3.37 -4.99 -6.28
C ASP A 25 -3.00 -6.35 -6.92
N SER A 26 -3.18 -7.46 -6.21
CA SER A 26 -3.00 -8.80 -6.77
C SER A 26 -4.31 -9.39 -7.21
N ASN A 27 -4.24 -10.20 -8.27
CA ASN A 27 -5.38 -11.02 -8.66
C ASN A 27 -5.53 -12.17 -7.66
N PRO A 28 -6.77 -12.60 -7.33
CA PRO A 28 -6.92 -13.79 -6.51
C PRO A 28 -6.41 -15.03 -7.27
N LEU A 29 -5.73 -15.93 -6.58
CA LEU A 29 -5.17 -17.14 -7.19
C LEU A 29 -6.29 -18.02 -7.74
N ASN A 30 -6.17 -18.48 -8.99
CA ASN A 30 -7.20 -19.25 -9.70
C ASN A 30 -8.55 -18.51 -9.88
N ALA A 31 -8.58 -17.18 -9.82
CA ALA A 31 -9.78 -16.41 -10.12
C ALA A 31 -10.01 -16.26 -11.62
N THR A 32 -11.27 -15.98 -11.98
CA THR A 32 -11.69 -15.66 -13.35
C THR A 32 -12.01 -14.18 -13.46
N TRP A 33 -11.46 -13.52 -14.48
CA TRP A 33 -11.79 -12.14 -14.81
C TRP A 33 -13.26 -12.01 -15.25
N VAL A 34 -14.00 -11.05 -14.68
CA VAL A 34 -15.39 -10.75 -15.04
C VAL A 34 -15.46 -9.38 -15.74
N PRO A 35 -15.58 -9.34 -17.08
CA PRO A 35 -15.55 -8.09 -17.83
C PRO A 35 -16.67 -7.11 -17.49
N ALA A 36 -17.83 -7.62 -17.04
CA ALA A 36 -19.01 -6.78 -16.78
C ALA A 36 -18.85 -5.87 -15.54
N THR A 37 -18.11 -6.32 -14.53
CA THR A 37 -17.83 -5.56 -13.32
C THR A 37 -16.42 -4.97 -13.30
N GLY A 38 -15.55 -5.46 -14.19
CA GLY A 38 -14.13 -5.16 -14.14
C GLY A 38 -13.48 -5.68 -12.87
N LEU A 39 -13.94 -6.83 -12.36
CA LEU A 39 -13.44 -7.46 -11.14
C LEU A 39 -13.17 -8.95 -11.37
N PHE A 40 -12.35 -9.55 -10.52
CA PHE A 40 -12.13 -11.00 -10.50
C PHE A 40 -13.22 -11.70 -9.65
N SER A 41 -13.58 -12.94 -10.03
CA SER A 41 -14.52 -13.78 -9.30
C SER A 41 -13.97 -15.20 -9.08
N GLY A 42 -14.39 -15.84 -7.99
CA GLY A 42 -13.84 -17.14 -7.56
C GLY A 42 -12.40 -17.04 -7.06
N GLY A 43 -11.70 -18.17 -7.06
CA GLY A 43 -10.30 -18.26 -6.62
C GLY A 43 -10.09 -18.36 -5.11
N ASP A 44 -8.82 -18.39 -4.70
CA ASP A 44 -8.38 -18.41 -3.30
C ASP A 44 -8.44 -16.98 -2.72
N PRO A 45 -9.25 -16.76 -1.66
CA PRO A 45 -9.34 -15.46 -0.99
C PRO A 45 -8.13 -15.14 -0.11
N GLN A 46 -7.09 -15.98 -0.06
CA GLN A 46 -5.88 -15.77 0.72
C GLN A 46 -4.67 -15.25 -0.09
N HIS A 47 -4.91 -14.78 -1.33
CA HIS A 47 -4.06 -13.79 -2.02
C HIS A 47 -2.64 -14.24 -2.38
N ARG A 48 -2.51 -15.06 -3.44
CA ARG A 48 -1.21 -15.59 -3.86
C ARG A 48 -1.05 -15.67 -5.36
N ASP A 49 -1.31 -14.58 -6.09
CA ASP A 49 -0.90 -14.57 -7.49
C ASP A 49 0.61 -14.76 -7.58
N GLN A 50 1.01 -15.83 -8.25
CA GLN A 50 2.39 -16.32 -8.21
C GLN A 50 3.36 -15.30 -8.81
N ALA A 51 2.92 -14.57 -9.84
CA ALA A 51 3.75 -13.54 -10.48
C ALA A 51 4.02 -12.38 -9.53
N ASP A 52 3.01 -11.91 -8.79
CA ASP A 52 3.17 -10.82 -7.83
C ASP A 52 4.04 -11.23 -6.64
N LEU A 53 3.82 -12.44 -6.10
CA LEU A 53 4.62 -12.94 -4.99
C LEU A 53 6.11 -13.04 -5.35
N LEU A 54 6.42 -13.58 -6.53
CA LEU A 54 7.81 -13.70 -6.98
C LEU A 54 8.44 -12.31 -7.17
N ARG A 55 7.72 -11.42 -7.86
CA ARG A 55 8.15 -10.04 -8.12
C ARG A 55 8.44 -9.27 -6.84
N TYR A 56 7.50 -9.25 -5.89
CA TYR A 56 7.68 -8.53 -4.62
C TYR A 56 8.72 -9.19 -3.71
N GLY A 57 8.85 -10.52 -3.74
CA GLY A 57 9.94 -11.20 -3.03
C GLY A 57 11.32 -10.79 -3.54
N GLN A 58 11.46 -10.62 -4.86
CA GLN A 58 12.71 -10.17 -5.48
C GLN A 58 12.99 -8.69 -5.20
N LEU A 59 11.98 -7.81 -5.24
CA LEU A 59 12.12 -6.41 -4.82
C LEU A 59 12.50 -6.30 -3.34
N GLY A 60 11.89 -7.12 -2.46
CA GLY A 60 12.22 -7.17 -1.04
C GLY A 60 13.64 -7.67 -0.74
N ALA A 61 14.31 -8.38 -1.67
CA ALA A 61 15.69 -8.80 -1.49
C ALA A 61 16.66 -7.62 -1.35
N HIS A 62 16.35 -6.48 -2.01
CA HIS A 62 17.10 -5.24 -1.83
C HIS A 62 17.01 -4.71 -0.39
N THR A 63 15.81 -4.71 0.19
CA THR A 63 15.60 -4.32 1.60
C THR A 63 16.41 -5.21 2.54
N ALA A 64 16.38 -6.53 2.32
CA ALA A 64 17.16 -7.48 3.11
C ALA A 64 18.67 -7.26 2.98
N ALA A 65 19.17 -7.00 1.76
CA ALA A 65 20.58 -6.72 1.52
C ALA A 65 21.03 -5.44 2.25
N ARG A 66 20.21 -4.37 2.23
CA ARG A 66 20.48 -3.14 2.98
C ARG A 66 20.53 -3.38 4.49
N ALA A 67 19.58 -4.13 5.02
CA ALA A 67 19.55 -4.46 6.44
C ALA A 67 20.80 -5.27 6.85
N ALA A 68 21.17 -6.28 6.07
CA ALA A 68 22.36 -7.09 6.32
C ALA A 68 23.65 -6.27 6.27
N LEU A 69 23.79 -5.37 5.29
CA LEU A 69 24.93 -4.46 5.20
C LEU A 69 25.04 -3.51 6.40
N ALA A 70 23.91 -2.94 6.84
CA ALA A 70 23.87 -2.06 8.02
C ALA A 70 24.30 -2.79 9.31
N LEU A 71 24.06 -4.09 9.39
CA LEU A 71 24.49 -4.95 10.49
C LEU A 71 25.92 -5.48 10.35
N GLY A 72 26.64 -5.13 9.28
CA GLY A 72 27.99 -5.62 9.02
C GLY A 72 28.04 -7.10 8.64
N LEU A 73 26.93 -7.66 8.14
CA LEU A 73 26.80 -9.08 7.77
C LEU A 73 27.18 -9.36 6.31
N SER A 74 27.91 -8.45 5.65
CA SER A 74 28.39 -8.65 4.28
C SER A 74 29.90 -8.82 4.26
N ASP A 75 30.36 -9.92 3.66
CA ASP A 75 31.79 -10.23 3.55
C ASP A 75 32.42 -9.61 2.29
N THR A 76 31.70 -9.63 1.16
CA THR A 76 32.25 -9.36 -0.17
C THR A 76 31.50 -8.29 -0.97
N ILE A 77 30.30 -7.90 -0.54
CA ILE A 77 29.50 -6.87 -1.21
C ILE A 77 29.78 -5.53 -0.51
N PRO A 78 30.47 -4.58 -1.14
CA PRO A 78 30.68 -3.28 -0.52
C PRO A 78 29.35 -2.53 -0.40
N ALA A 79 29.20 -1.70 0.64
CA ALA A 79 27.96 -0.94 0.88
C ALA A 79 27.49 -0.12 -0.33
N GLY A 80 28.44 0.44 -1.11
CA GLY A 80 28.13 1.20 -2.32
C GLY A 80 27.64 0.37 -3.52
N ALA A 81 27.69 -0.96 -3.46
CA ALA A 81 27.16 -1.84 -4.51
C ALA A 81 25.67 -2.15 -4.36
N VAL A 82 25.08 -1.85 -3.20
CA VAL A 82 23.63 -1.93 -2.99
C VAL A 82 23.07 -0.52 -3.02
N PRO A 83 22.18 -0.17 -3.95
CA PRO A 83 21.70 1.20 -4.06
C PRO A 83 21.00 1.67 -2.79
N ALA A 84 21.35 2.87 -2.32
CA ALA A 84 20.76 3.47 -1.12
C ALA A 84 19.45 4.22 -1.41
N ASP A 85 19.28 4.67 -2.66
CA ASP A 85 18.19 5.55 -3.08
C ASP A 85 17.41 4.93 -4.25
N THR A 86 16.23 5.48 -4.52
CA THR A 86 15.32 5.17 -5.64
C THR A 86 14.74 3.76 -5.74
N LEU A 87 15.13 2.83 -4.87
CA LEU A 87 14.51 1.50 -4.75
C LEU A 87 13.61 1.41 -3.50
N PRO A 88 12.48 0.67 -3.58
CA PRO A 88 11.54 0.58 -2.48
C PRO A 88 12.13 -0.19 -1.29
N VAL A 89 11.97 0.35 -0.09
CA VAL A 89 12.43 -0.29 1.15
C VAL A 89 11.30 -0.67 2.11
N LYS A 90 10.08 -0.20 1.84
CA LYS A 90 8.89 -0.49 2.64
C LYS A 90 7.85 -1.31 1.87
N GLY A 91 7.90 -1.30 0.55
CA GLY A 91 6.98 -2.03 -0.32
C GLY A 91 5.88 -1.18 -0.95
N GLY A 92 6.08 0.15 -1.02
CA GLY A 92 5.18 1.08 -1.69
C GLY A 92 4.76 2.29 -0.84
N PRO A 93 3.99 3.23 -1.40
CA PRO A 93 3.54 4.42 -0.68
C PRO A 93 2.63 4.05 0.48
N ALA A 94 2.54 4.88 1.52
CA ALA A 94 1.72 4.63 2.71
C ALA A 94 0.90 5.85 3.12
N ILE A 95 -0.30 5.61 3.64
CA ILE A 95 -1.12 6.68 4.24
C ILE A 95 -0.50 7.07 5.57
N VAL A 96 -0.17 8.35 5.74
CA VAL A 96 0.40 8.90 6.99
C VAL A 96 -0.58 9.80 7.73
N HIS A 97 -1.62 10.29 7.04
CA HIS A 97 -2.66 11.13 7.64
C HIS A 97 -3.99 10.95 6.93
N ALA A 98 -5.08 11.07 7.68
CA ALA A 98 -6.46 11.08 7.16
C ALA A 98 -7.23 12.24 7.80
N TYR A 99 -7.52 13.26 7.00
CA TYR A 99 -8.18 14.49 7.42
C TYR A 99 -9.63 14.52 6.93
N GLN A 100 -10.59 14.69 7.83
CA GLN A 100 -11.99 14.91 7.47
C GLN A 100 -12.19 16.35 6.97
N ALA A 101 -12.11 16.55 5.66
CA ALA A 101 -12.24 17.85 5.01
C ALA A 101 -13.70 18.35 4.98
N SER A 102 -14.66 17.42 4.88
CA SER A 102 -16.08 17.70 5.03
C SER A 102 -16.82 16.50 5.64
N ALA A 103 -18.14 16.60 5.82
CA ALA A 103 -18.94 15.53 6.40
C ALA A 103 -18.75 14.17 5.67
N THR A 104 -18.54 14.19 4.36
CA THR A 104 -18.39 12.99 3.53
C THR A 104 -17.07 12.93 2.77
N GLU A 105 -16.15 13.87 2.99
CA GLU A 105 -14.88 13.92 2.27
C GLU A 105 -13.70 13.78 3.24
N ILE A 106 -12.81 12.85 2.92
CA ILE A 106 -11.56 12.63 3.62
C ILE A 106 -10.42 12.92 2.66
N ILE A 107 -9.46 13.74 3.07
CA ILE A 107 -8.20 13.93 2.37
C ILE A 107 -7.15 13.05 3.04
N LEU A 108 -6.53 12.19 2.25
CA LEU A 108 -5.41 11.34 2.68
C LEU A 108 -4.11 12.01 2.31
N THR A 109 -3.16 12.04 3.24
CA THR A 109 -1.76 12.39 2.97
C THR A 109 -0.95 11.12 2.83
N ILE A 110 -0.20 11.03 1.74
CA ILE A 110 0.57 9.86 1.34
C ILE A 110 2.06 10.17 1.43
N GLN A 111 2.80 9.29 2.09
CA GLN A 111 4.25 9.26 2.03
C GLN A 111 4.69 8.22 0.99
N HIS A 112 5.48 8.65 0.02
CA HIS A 112 6.09 7.74 -0.96
C HIS A 112 7.22 6.91 -0.35
N ASP A 113 7.47 5.74 -0.95
CA ASP A 113 8.62 4.89 -0.65
C ASP A 113 9.74 5.10 -1.68
N ALA A 114 9.48 4.76 -2.95
CA ALA A 114 10.42 4.98 -4.05
C ALA A 114 9.86 5.88 -5.17
N GLY A 115 8.54 5.87 -5.39
CA GLY A 115 7.88 6.81 -6.30
C GLY A 115 7.90 8.26 -5.81
N THR A 116 7.36 9.15 -6.65
CA THR A 116 7.27 10.59 -6.38
C THR A 116 5.90 11.17 -6.72
N ASP A 117 5.03 10.40 -7.36
CA ASP A 117 3.67 10.79 -7.74
C ASP A 117 2.69 9.64 -7.52
N LEU A 118 1.42 9.98 -7.32
CA LEU A 118 0.33 9.03 -7.15
C LEU A 118 -0.37 8.75 -8.47
N VAL A 119 -0.85 7.51 -8.60
CA VAL A 119 -1.73 7.06 -9.67
C VAL A 119 -2.98 6.45 -9.01
N VAL A 120 -4.16 6.97 -9.37
CA VAL A 120 -5.46 6.47 -8.91
C VAL A 120 -6.22 5.94 -10.12
N PRO A 121 -6.08 4.63 -10.44
CA PRO A 121 -6.66 4.03 -11.64
C PRO A 121 -8.02 3.35 -11.38
N LEU A 122 -8.71 3.00 -12.47
CA LEU A 122 -9.79 2.01 -12.54
C LEU A 122 -10.71 1.95 -11.29
N GLN A 123 -10.65 0.86 -10.50
CA GLN A 123 -11.55 0.66 -9.36
C GLN A 123 -11.24 1.55 -8.15
N ALA A 124 -9.98 1.98 -7.97
CA ALA A 124 -9.63 2.94 -6.93
C ALA A 124 -10.40 4.25 -7.11
N VAL A 125 -10.65 4.68 -8.36
CA VAL A 125 -11.47 5.88 -8.65
C VAL A 125 -12.89 5.74 -8.12
N ASN A 126 -13.41 4.51 -8.05
CA ASN A 126 -14.75 4.21 -7.50
C ASN A 126 -14.73 4.00 -5.96
N GLY A 127 -13.64 4.35 -5.29
CA GLY A 127 -13.51 4.23 -3.84
C GLY A 127 -13.25 2.80 -3.34
N VAL A 128 -12.99 1.83 -4.22
CA VAL A 128 -12.80 0.43 -3.83
C VAL A 128 -11.60 0.28 -2.90
N GLY A 129 -11.81 -0.42 -1.79
CA GLY A 129 -10.82 -0.65 -0.73
C GLY A 129 -10.86 0.39 0.39
N PHE A 130 -11.30 1.62 0.14
CA PHE A 130 -11.37 2.65 1.18
C PHE A 130 -12.63 2.51 2.04
N ALA A 131 -12.45 2.50 3.36
CA ALA A 131 -13.58 2.52 4.28
C ALA A 131 -13.26 3.25 5.59
N LEU A 132 -14.32 3.75 6.21
CA LEU A 132 -14.29 4.35 7.54
C LEU A 132 -15.10 3.49 8.50
N MET A 133 -14.49 3.09 9.62
CA MET A 133 -15.19 2.54 10.77
C MET A 133 -15.69 3.70 11.63
N ASP A 134 -17.01 3.83 11.73
CA ASP A 134 -17.69 4.91 12.47
C ASP A 134 -17.87 4.52 13.94
N GLY A 135 -16.88 4.85 14.77
CA GLY A 135 -16.83 4.41 16.16
C GLY A 135 -16.37 2.96 16.32
N GLY A 136 -16.33 2.47 17.57
CA GLY A 136 -15.93 1.09 17.88
C GLY A 136 -14.42 0.86 17.86
N SER A 137 -14.02 -0.39 17.62
CA SER A 137 -12.61 -0.81 17.60
C SER A 137 -12.42 -2.03 16.70
N VAL A 138 -11.18 -2.41 16.40
CA VAL A 138 -10.89 -3.66 15.66
C VAL A 138 -11.49 -4.90 16.34
N ALA A 139 -11.53 -4.94 17.68
CA ALA A 139 -12.08 -6.06 18.44
C ALA A 139 -13.62 -6.07 18.47
N VAL A 140 -14.24 -4.89 18.40
CA VAL A 140 -15.69 -4.69 18.36
C VAL A 140 -15.99 -3.65 17.29
N PRO A 141 -16.06 -4.06 16.01
CA PRO A 141 -16.21 -3.13 14.90
C PRO A 141 -17.48 -2.31 14.98
N GLY A 142 -17.37 -1.00 14.75
CA GLY A 142 -18.51 -0.13 14.49
C GLY A 142 -19.06 -0.30 13.08
N PRO A 143 -20.11 0.45 12.71
CA PRO A 143 -20.61 0.53 11.33
C PRO A 143 -19.50 0.91 10.35
N ILE A 144 -19.48 0.25 9.20
CA ILE A 144 -18.50 0.52 8.14
C ILE A 144 -19.15 1.37 7.06
N ILE A 145 -18.57 2.54 6.81
CA ILE A 145 -18.94 3.46 5.74
C ILE A 145 -17.91 3.28 4.63
N THR A 146 -18.35 2.72 3.49
CA THR A 146 -17.47 2.56 2.32
C THR A 146 -17.35 3.88 1.57
N ALA A 147 -16.21 4.07 0.89
CA ALA A 147 -16.08 5.12 -0.09
C ALA A 147 -16.86 4.81 -1.38
N THR A 148 -17.22 5.85 -2.11
CA THR A 148 -17.91 5.81 -3.41
C THR A 148 -17.06 6.43 -4.52
N ALA A 149 -16.03 7.19 -4.16
CA ALA A 149 -15.06 7.73 -5.09
C ALA A 149 -13.72 7.97 -4.40
N ALA A 150 -12.64 7.92 -5.18
CA ALA A 150 -11.37 8.52 -4.81
C ALA A 150 -10.76 9.26 -6.01
N SER A 151 -10.08 10.37 -5.75
CA SER A 151 -9.40 11.14 -6.79
C SER A 151 -8.08 11.68 -6.28
N ARG A 152 -7.07 11.69 -7.16
CA ARG A 152 -5.80 12.35 -6.90
C ARG A 152 -6.04 13.87 -6.86
N ILE A 153 -5.57 14.51 -5.80
CA ILE A 153 -5.51 15.99 -5.71
C ILE A 153 -4.16 16.45 -6.27
N ASP A 154 -3.08 15.90 -5.72
CA ASP A 154 -1.70 16.19 -6.11
C ASP A 154 -0.81 14.95 -5.90
N ALA A 155 0.50 15.13 -5.93
CA ALA A 155 1.46 14.03 -5.82
C ALA A 155 1.44 13.30 -4.49
N THR A 156 0.88 13.89 -3.43
CA THR A 156 0.87 13.32 -2.07
C THR A 156 -0.53 13.25 -1.47
N HIS A 157 -1.57 13.72 -2.17
CA HIS A 157 -2.92 13.79 -1.63
C HIS A 157 -3.97 13.10 -2.48
N ILE A 158 -4.88 12.41 -1.81
CA ILE A 158 -6.05 11.75 -2.39
C ILE A 158 -7.30 12.26 -1.67
N ALA A 159 -8.29 12.73 -2.41
CA ALA A 159 -9.64 12.96 -1.90
C ALA A 159 -10.43 11.64 -1.96
N VAL A 160 -11.09 11.28 -0.87
CA VAL A 160 -11.95 10.10 -0.77
C VAL A 160 -13.34 10.54 -0.35
N THR A 161 -14.35 10.16 -1.13
CA THR A 161 -15.76 10.47 -0.85
C THR A 161 -16.43 9.26 -0.22
N LEU A 162 -17.05 9.46 0.94
CA LEU A 162 -17.82 8.45 1.67
C LEU A 162 -19.26 8.35 1.16
N SER A 163 -19.84 7.16 1.26
CA SER A 163 -21.27 6.91 0.93
C SER A 163 -22.25 7.69 1.82
N GLN A 164 -21.84 8.03 3.05
CA GLN A 164 -22.61 8.85 4.00
C GLN A 164 -21.66 9.48 5.03
N ALA A 165 -22.15 10.47 5.77
CA ALA A 165 -21.38 11.08 6.85
C ALA A 165 -21.30 10.15 8.07
N PRO A 166 -20.17 10.13 8.80
CA PRO A 166 -20.10 9.43 10.08
C PRO A 166 -21.02 10.11 11.11
N THR A 167 -21.54 9.30 12.01
CA THR A 167 -22.39 9.74 13.12
C THR A 167 -21.58 10.09 14.36
N ASN A 168 -20.41 9.45 14.54
CA ASN A 168 -19.51 9.77 15.64
C ASN A 168 -18.52 10.89 15.26
N PRO A 169 -17.94 11.59 16.26
CA PRO A 169 -16.89 12.57 16.02
C PRO A 169 -15.66 11.92 15.36
N ALA A 170 -14.95 12.66 14.51
CA ALA A 170 -13.75 12.20 13.80
C ALA A 170 -12.75 11.44 14.69
N ALA A 171 -12.50 11.92 15.91
CA ALA A 171 -11.58 11.30 16.86
C ALA A 171 -11.97 9.88 17.30
N GLN A 172 -13.20 9.44 17.03
CA GLN A 172 -13.69 8.09 17.30
C GLN A 172 -13.76 7.23 16.03
N CYS A 173 -13.50 7.81 14.85
CA CYS A 173 -13.54 7.10 13.58
C CYS A 173 -12.15 6.61 13.18
N LEU A 174 -12.09 5.44 12.54
CA LEU A 174 -10.86 4.82 12.06
C LEU A 174 -10.94 4.57 10.56
N PHE A 175 -10.00 5.13 9.81
CA PHE A 175 -9.89 4.96 8.36
C PHE A 175 -9.03 3.75 8.00
N TYR A 176 -9.41 3.02 6.95
CA TYR A 176 -8.72 1.83 6.49
C TYR A 176 -8.56 1.80 4.98
N TYR A 177 -7.44 1.23 4.53
CA TYR A 177 -7.20 0.85 3.16
C TYR A 177 -6.28 -0.38 3.08
N PRO A 178 -6.58 -1.39 2.25
CA PRO A 178 -7.94 -1.81 2.01
C PRO A 178 -8.62 -2.19 3.34
N TYR A 179 -9.91 -1.96 3.46
CA TYR A 179 -10.67 -2.51 4.57
C TYR A 179 -10.91 -4.02 4.35
N GLY A 180 -10.57 -4.81 5.36
CA GLY A 180 -10.73 -6.27 5.35
C GLY A 180 -9.75 -6.99 4.42
N SER A 181 -10.11 -8.18 3.98
CA SER A 181 -9.34 -9.00 3.03
C SER A 181 -9.72 -8.71 1.57
N THR A 182 -10.07 -7.46 1.26
CA THR A 182 -10.53 -7.07 -0.08
C THR A 182 -9.38 -7.12 -1.07
N GLN A 183 -9.59 -7.77 -2.22
CA GLN A 183 -8.73 -7.66 -3.39
C GLN A 183 -9.35 -6.68 -4.37
N ILE A 184 -8.55 -5.71 -4.78
CA ILE A 184 -8.95 -4.70 -5.75
C ILE A 184 -8.66 -5.22 -7.17
N GLY A 185 -7.55 -5.96 -7.33
CA GLY A 185 -7.11 -6.54 -8.60
C GLY A 185 -5.95 -5.75 -9.21
N ARG A 186 -5.15 -6.41 -10.07
CA ARG A 186 -3.95 -5.79 -10.64
C ARG A 186 -4.28 -4.61 -11.54
N GLY A 187 -3.67 -3.47 -11.22
CA GLY A 187 -3.86 -2.21 -11.91
C GLY A 187 -5.11 -1.45 -11.47
N ASP A 188 -5.83 -1.98 -10.48
CA ASP A 188 -7.07 -1.39 -9.98
C ASP A 188 -6.87 -0.64 -8.65
N ALA A 189 -5.78 -0.91 -7.92
CA ALA A 189 -5.45 -0.24 -6.67
C ALA A 189 -4.74 1.12 -6.90
N VAL A 190 -4.73 1.96 -5.86
CA VAL A 190 -3.87 3.15 -5.85
C VAL A 190 -2.42 2.70 -5.85
N THR A 191 -1.58 3.36 -6.65
CA THR A 191 -0.15 3.09 -6.71
C THR A 191 0.66 4.39 -6.70
N ASP A 192 1.96 4.31 -6.45
CA ASP A 192 2.90 5.38 -6.83
C ASP A 192 3.31 5.24 -8.31
N ASN A 193 4.20 6.11 -8.80
CA ASN A 193 4.74 6.05 -10.16
C ASN A 193 6.10 5.32 -10.26
N PHE A 194 6.42 4.37 -9.37
CA PHE A 194 7.75 3.73 -9.30
C PHE A 194 8.25 3.21 -10.66
N SER A 195 7.37 2.70 -11.52
CA SER A 195 7.76 2.21 -12.86
C SER A 195 8.43 3.26 -13.76
N THR A 196 8.24 4.55 -13.44
CA THR A 196 8.78 5.68 -14.19
C THR A 196 10.04 6.28 -13.57
N ILE A 197 10.44 5.81 -12.38
CA ILE A 197 11.59 6.32 -11.65
C ILE A 197 12.87 5.80 -12.29
N GLU A 198 13.80 6.71 -12.58
CA GLU A 198 15.12 6.37 -13.09
C GLU A 198 15.86 5.51 -12.06
N GLN A 199 16.37 4.38 -12.52
CA GLN A 199 17.07 3.44 -11.66
C GLN A 199 18.52 3.90 -11.43
N PRO A 200 19.15 3.50 -10.30
CA PRO A 200 20.53 3.85 -10.02
C PRO A 200 21.48 3.39 -11.15
N PRO A 201 22.53 4.16 -11.49
CA PRO A 201 23.48 3.77 -12.53
C PRO A 201 24.06 2.38 -12.28
N GLY A 202 24.01 1.51 -13.29
CA GLY A 202 24.46 0.12 -13.19
C GLY A 202 23.47 -0.84 -12.53
N TRP A 203 22.26 -0.38 -12.20
CA TRP A 203 21.16 -1.19 -11.70
C TRP A 203 19.96 -0.99 -12.63
N THR A 204 19.74 -1.93 -13.55
CA THR A 204 18.64 -1.81 -14.52
C THR A 204 17.68 -2.97 -14.32
N ILE A 205 16.85 -2.88 -13.28
CA ILE A 205 15.96 -3.99 -12.88
C ILE A 205 15.13 -4.53 -14.06
N GLY A 206 14.67 -3.65 -14.96
CA GLY A 206 13.92 -4.02 -16.15
C GLY A 206 14.74 -4.75 -17.22
N ALA A 207 16.04 -4.46 -17.35
CA ALA A 207 16.93 -5.17 -18.27
C ALA A 207 17.47 -6.46 -17.65
N ASP A 208 17.75 -6.45 -16.35
CA ASP A 208 18.38 -7.55 -15.61
C ASP A 208 17.37 -8.64 -15.25
N LEU A 209 16.15 -8.26 -14.84
CA LEU A 209 15.10 -9.18 -14.39
C LEU A 209 13.89 -9.22 -15.35
N GLY A 210 13.79 -8.26 -16.26
CA GLY A 210 12.72 -8.17 -17.27
C GLY A 210 11.70 -7.05 -17.00
N GLY A 211 10.95 -6.66 -18.04
CA GLY A 211 10.03 -5.52 -17.98
C GLY A 211 8.90 -5.64 -16.95
N SER A 212 8.56 -6.85 -16.51
CA SER A 212 7.56 -7.09 -15.45
C SER A 212 7.98 -6.56 -14.07
N PHE A 213 9.24 -6.20 -13.90
CA PHE A 213 9.78 -5.62 -12.66
C PHE A 213 9.71 -4.09 -12.64
N ALA A 214 9.46 -3.44 -13.78
CA ALA A 214 9.17 -2.02 -13.87
C ALA A 214 7.67 -1.79 -13.72
N ALA A 215 7.19 -1.77 -12.48
CA ALA A 215 5.78 -1.62 -12.16
C ALA A 215 5.60 -0.62 -11.02
N ASN A 216 4.44 0.03 -11.00
CA ASN A 216 4.07 0.91 -9.91
C ASN A 216 3.89 0.13 -8.59
N MET A 217 4.21 0.76 -7.46
CA MET A 217 4.07 0.13 -6.16
C MET A 217 2.70 0.46 -5.56
N PRO A 218 1.91 -0.53 -5.12
CA PRO A 218 0.59 -0.31 -4.56
C PRO A 218 0.64 0.38 -3.20
N LEU A 219 -0.37 1.21 -2.93
CA LEU A 219 -0.60 1.85 -1.65
C LEU A 219 -0.73 0.79 -0.55
N GLN A 220 0.08 0.95 0.48
CA GLN A 220 0.20 0.00 1.57
C GLN A 220 -1.09 -0.18 2.34
N ALA A 221 -1.33 -1.41 2.82
CA ALA A 221 -2.43 -1.67 3.71
C ALA A 221 -2.21 -1.04 5.09
N THR A 222 -3.24 -0.44 5.64
CA THR A 222 -3.24 0.21 6.95
C THR A 222 -3.23 -0.83 8.06
N ALA A 223 -2.06 -1.14 8.63
CA ALA A 223 -1.89 -2.17 9.66
C ALA A 223 -2.81 -2.01 10.87
N TYR A 224 -3.07 -0.75 11.23
CA TYR A 224 -4.07 -0.32 12.19
C TYR A 224 -5.03 0.65 11.51
N GLY A 225 -6.21 0.84 12.08
CA GLY A 225 -7.08 1.93 11.64
C GLY A 225 -6.42 3.28 11.91
N LEU A 226 -6.41 4.17 10.93
CA LEU A 226 -5.88 5.52 11.09
C LEU A 226 -6.94 6.41 11.73
N PRO A 227 -6.67 7.06 12.87
CA PRO A 227 -7.60 8.03 13.45
C PRO A 227 -7.89 9.16 12.46
N LEU A 228 -9.16 9.54 12.32
CA LEU A 228 -9.49 10.74 11.56
C LEU A 228 -9.12 12.00 12.33
N ALA A 229 -8.43 12.92 11.65
CA ALA A 229 -8.16 14.26 12.14
C ALA A 229 -9.16 15.27 11.60
N THR A 230 -9.33 16.38 12.32
CA THR A 230 -10.10 17.55 11.88
C THR A 230 -9.19 18.72 11.47
N THR A 231 -7.88 18.47 11.34
CA THR A 231 -6.91 19.45 10.87
C THR A 231 -6.11 18.90 9.69
N PRO A 232 -5.84 19.73 8.67
CA PRO A 232 -4.98 19.33 7.55
C PRO A 232 -3.53 19.21 8.00
N THR A 233 -2.72 18.49 7.20
CA THR A 233 -1.27 18.29 7.39
C THR A 233 -0.53 18.68 6.13
#